data_AF-A0A252E7D5-F1
#
_entry.id   AF-A0A252E7D5-F1
#
_cell.length_a   1.000
_cell.length_b   1.000
_cell.length_c   1.000
_cell.angle_alpha   90.00
_cell.angle_beta   90.00
_cell.angle_gamma   90.00
#
_symmetry.space_group_name_H-M   'P 1'
#
loop_
_entity.id
_entity.type
_entity.pdbx_description
1 polymer ?
#
loop_
_entity_poly.entity_id
_entity_poly.type
_entity_poly.pdbx_seq_one_letter_code
_entity_poly.pdbx_strand_id
1 'polypeptide(L)'
;MEPLTTAAIAIGTVIATKALEKTGENVGQALWDKTGEFIVKLKKHSPHTVVAIEKAPDQPLDYGKAVLEVEAAAKANPEVAQVAQELATAAQAEPNPNFIQLIQQQADNLKSQPQQPNTINNQKLADEIKNVFQGNIFNAPVTFN
;
A
#
# COMPACT_ATOMS: atom_id res chain seq x y z
N MET A 1 -9.36 -8.84 -4.38
CA MET A 1 -8.59 -8.57 -3.14
C MET A 1 -9.58 -8.15 -2.06
N GLU A 2 -9.32 -8.47 -0.79
CA GLU A 2 -10.15 -7.97 0.32
C GLU A 2 -10.04 -6.43 0.42
N PRO A 3 -11.08 -5.69 0.86
CA PRO A 3 -11.02 -4.23 0.98
C PRO A 3 -9.91 -3.74 1.92
N LEU A 4 -9.68 -4.46 3.01
CA LEU A 4 -8.59 -4.19 3.96
C LEU A 4 -7.22 -4.35 3.33
N THR A 5 -7.01 -5.48 2.63
CA THR A 5 -5.77 -5.75 1.89
C THR A 5 -5.52 -4.68 0.84
N THR A 6 -6.55 -4.28 0.10
CA THR A 6 -6.47 -3.20 -0.89
C THR A 6 -6.07 -1.87 -0.26
N ALA A 7 -6.72 -1.49 0.86
CA ALA A 7 -6.38 -0.28 1.60
C ALA A 7 -4.93 -0.29 2.10
N ALA A 8 -4.47 -1.42 2.63
CA ALA A 8 -3.11 -1.56 3.12
C ALA A 8 -2.06 -1.51 2.01
N ILE A 9 -2.35 -2.12 0.86
CA ILE A 9 -1.50 -2.02 -0.33
C ILE A 9 -1.45 -0.58 -0.82
N ALA A 10 -2.61 0.10 -0.92
CA ALA A 10 -2.68 1.50 -1.34
C ALA A 10 -1.85 2.41 -0.43
N ILE A 11 -1.97 2.24 0.90
CA ILE A 11 -1.16 2.95 1.90
C ILE A 11 0.33 2.65 1.70
N GLY A 12 0.70 1.37 1.66
CA GLY A 12 2.07 0.94 1.44
C GLY A 12 2.66 1.55 0.16
N THR A 13 1.87 1.59 -0.91
CA THR A 13 2.23 2.13 -2.23
C THR A 13 2.57 3.60 -2.14
N VAL A 14 1.73 4.41 -1.48
CA VAL A 14 2.02 5.84 -1.29
C VAL A 14 3.35 6.03 -0.57
N ILE A 15 3.60 5.25 0.48
CA ILE A 15 4.79 5.41 1.31
C ILE A 15 6.04 4.94 0.56
N ALA A 16 5.97 3.80 -0.11
CA ALA A 16 7.06 3.27 -0.93
C ALA A 16 7.39 4.23 -2.07
N THR A 17 6.37 4.74 -2.77
CA THR A 17 6.54 5.73 -3.85
C THR A 17 7.24 7.00 -3.34
N LYS A 18 6.85 7.51 -2.16
CA LYS A 18 7.53 8.66 -1.54
C LYS A 18 8.95 8.36 -1.07
N ALA A 19 9.18 7.17 -0.53
CA ALA A 19 10.53 6.77 -0.12
C ALA A 19 11.46 6.70 -1.35
N LEU A 20 10.97 6.20 -2.49
CA LEU A 20 11.71 6.20 -3.75
C LEU A 20 11.92 7.61 -4.32
N GLU A 21 10.91 8.48 -4.25
CA GLU A 21 11.06 9.89 -4.64
C GLU A 21 12.24 10.56 -3.91
N LYS A 22 12.41 10.27 -2.62
CA LYS A 22 13.55 10.77 -1.82
C LYS A 22 14.89 10.17 -2.21
N THR A 23 14.93 8.92 -2.68
CA THR A 23 16.18 8.30 -3.16
C THR A 23 16.52 8.71 -4.60
N GLY A 24 15.62 9.43 -5.27
CA GLY A 24 15.76 9.81 -6.69
C GLY A 24 15.35 8.69 -7.66
N GLU A 25 14.73 7.63 -7.16
CA GLU A 25 14.14 6.57 -7.97
C GLU A 25 12.70 6.88 -8.32
N ASN A 26 12.29 6.48 -9.52
CA ASN A 26 10.92 6.64 -9.99
C ASN A 26 10.24 5.28 -10.10
N VAL A 27 8.94 5.29 -9.85
CA VAL A 27 8.03 4.21 -10.21
C VAL A 27 7.42 4.50 -11.59
N GLY A 28 6.70 3.54 -12.17
CA GLY A 28 5.99 3.74 -13.42
C GLY A 28 5.00 4.92 -13.32
N GLN A 29 4.88 5.71 -14.40
CA GLN A 29 3.98 6.88 -14.41
C GLN A 29 2.53 6.51 -14.04
N ALA A 30 2.02 5.37 -14.51
CA ALA A 30 0.69 4.90 -14.14
C ALA A 30 0.51 4.74 -12.61
N LEU A 31 1.54 4.22 -11.92
CA LEU A 31 1.53 4.10 -10.46
C LEU A 31 1.57 5.47 -9.79
N TRP A 32 2.40 6.37 -10.33
CA TRP A 32 2.54 7.74 -9.84
C TRP A 32 1.24 8.53 -9.93
N ASP A 33 0.61 8.53 -11.11
CA ASP A 33 -0.67 9.21 -11.36
C ASP A 33 -1.77 8.65 -10.46
N LYS A 34 -1.87 7.32 -10.32
CA LYS A 34 -2.85 6.68 -9.43
C LYS A 34 -2.58 6.96 -7.96
N THR A 35 -1.32 7.05 -7.56
CA THR A 35 -0.93 7.45 -6.20
C THR A 35 -1.43 8.86 -5.90
N GLY A 36 -1.20 9.81 -6.82
CA GLY A 36 -1.69 11.18 -6.70
C GLY A 36 -3.22 11.25 -6.61
N GLU A 37 -3.92 10.52 -7.49
CA GLU A 37 -5.39 10.47 -7.50
C GLU A 37 -5.96 9.91 -6.19
N PHE A 38 -5.41 8.80 -5.70
CA PHE A 38 -5.80 8.19 -4.42
C PHE A 38 -5.60 9.16 -3.25
N ILE A 39 -4.44 9.84 -3.18
CA ILE A 39 -4.15 10.83 -2.13
C ILE A 39 -5.17 11.97 -2.17
N VAL A 40 -5.46 12.54 -3.35
CA VAL A 40 -6.40 13.64 -3.50
C VAL A 40 -7.82 13.22 -3.08
N LYS A 41 -8.26 12.03 -3.47
CA LYS A 41 -9.58 11.50 -3.12
C LYS A 41 -9.66 11.16 -1.63
N LEU A 42 -8.67 10.44 -1.09
CA LEU A 42 -8.62 10.11 0.33
C LEU A 42 -8.55 11.36 1.20
N LYS A 43 -7.79 12.39 0.79
CA LYS A 43 -7.66 13.65 1.55
C LYS A 43 -8.99 14.38 1.75
N LYS A 44 -9.95 14.21 0.83
CA LYS A 44 -11.29 14.77 0.98
C LYS A 44 -12.10 14.12 2.09
N HIS A 45 -11.83 12.86 2.40
CA HIS A 45 -12.57 12.08 3.39
C HIS A 45 -11.80 11.96 4.70
N SER A 46 -10.52 11.64 4.62
CA SER A 46 -9.63 11.44 5.76
C SER A 46 -8.30 12.16 5.55
N PRO A 47 -8.29 13.51 5.65
CA PRO A 47 -7.07 14.31 5.45
C PRO A 47 -5.97 13.97 6.48
N HIS A 48 -6.36 13.57 7.68
CA HIS A 48 -5.43 13.19 8.74
C HIS A 48 -4.68 11.90 8.40
N THR A 49 -5.37 10.91 7.82
CA THR A 49 -4.74 9.66 7.38
C THR A 49 -3.73 9.92 6.29
N VAL A 50 -4.09 10.74 5.29
CA VAL A 50 -3.16 11.12 4.21
C VAL A 50 -1.90 11.73 4.79
N VAL A 51 -2.02 12.75 5.64
CA VAL A 51 -0.86 13.40 6.25
C VAL A 51 0.02 12.40 7.03
N ALA A 52 -0.60 11.45 7.73
CA ALA A 52 0.14 10.42 8.46
C ALA A 52 0.89 9.47 7.50
N ILE A 53 0.25 9.04 6.42
CA ILE A 53 0.85 8.19 5.38
C ILE A 53 1.99 8.95 4.68
N GLU A 54 1.79 10.21 4.32
CA GLU A 54 2.82 11.02 3.66
C GLU A 54 4.06 11.23 4.54
N LYS A 55 3.87 11.26 5.87
CA LYS A 55 4.95 11.38 6.87
C LYS A 55 5.49 10.04 7.35
N ALA A 56 4.87 8.92 6.99
CA ALA A 56 5.30 7.59 7.39
C ALA A 56 6.78 7.23 7.08
N PRO A 57 7.41 7.72 5.99
CA PRO A 57 8.83 7.44 5.78
C PRO A 57 9.74 8.17 6.78
N ASP A 58 9.27 9.24 7.44
CA ASP A 58 10.01 9.99 8.47
C ASP A 58 9.50 9.75 9.90
N GLN A 59 8.26 9.29 10.04
CA GLN A 59 7.55 9.18 11.33
C GLN A 59 6.87 7.81 11.46
N PRO A 60 6.84 7.23 12.68
CA PRO A 60 6.12 5.99 12.91
C PRO A 60 4.62 6.15 12.62
N LEU A 61 4.14 5.47 11.58
CA LEU A 61 2.72 5.41 11.22
C LEU A 61 2.05 4.24 11.95
N ASP A 62 0.88 4.48 12.53
CA ASP A 62 0.00 3.40 12.99
C ASP A 62 -0.73 2.79 11.78
N TYR A 63 -0.19 1.70 11.22
CA TYR A 63 -0.72 1.10 10.00
C TYR A 63 -2.10 0.52 10.22
N GLY A 64 -2.34 -0.13 11.37
CA GLY A 64 -3.65 -0.70 11.70
C GLY A 64 -4.73 0.38 11.65
N LYS A 65 -4.48 1.52 12.28
CA LYS A 65 -5.39 2.67 12.24
C LYS A 65 -5.53 3.28 10.84
N ALA A 66 -4.42 3.46 10.12
CA ALA A 66 -4.45 4.02 8.78
C ALA A 66 -5.26 3.14 7.80
N VAL A 67 -5.06 1.82 7.85
CA VAL A 67 -5.80 0.85 7.03
C VAL A 67 -7.29 0.89 7.33
N LEU A 68 -7.67 0.95 8.61
CA LEU A 68 -9.07 1.08 9.00
C LEU A 68 -9.70 2.38 8.48
N GLU A 69 -8.99 3.50 8.57
CA GLU A 69 -9.51 4.78 8.10
C GLU A 69 -9.64 4.84 6.57
N VAL A 70 -8.69 4.25 5.84
CA VAL A 70 -8.78 4.13 4.37
C VAL A 70 -9.90 3.18 3.98
N GLU A 71 -10.03 2.03 4.64
CA GLU A 71 -11.11 1.08 4.38
C GLU A 71 -12.48 1.68 4.68
N ALA A 72 -12.62 2.44 5.78
CA ALA A 72 -13.83 3.17 6.10
C ALA A 72 -14.15 4.25 5.05
N ALA A 73 -13.14 5.00 4.59
CA ALA A 73 -13.31 6.00 3.53
C ALA A 73 -13.73 5.36 2.19
N ALA A 74 -13.14 4.21 1.85
CA ALA A 74 -13.49 3.40 0.69
C ALA A 74 -14.91 2.82 0.77
N LYS A 75 -15.32 2.34 1.95
CA LYS A 75 -16.70 1.89 2.19
C LYS A 75 -17.71 3.02 2.10
N ALA A 76 -17.35 4.20 2.59
CA ALA A 76 -18.20 5.38 2.52
C ALA A 76 -18.28 5.98 1.10
N ASN A 77 -17.23 5.81 0.28
CA ASN A 77 -17.14 6.41 -1.05
C ASN A 77 -16.62 5.39 -2.08
N PRO A 78 -17.47 4.96 -3.03
CA PRO A 78 -17.06 3.97 -4.02
C PRO A 78 -15.94 4.48 -4.92
N GLU A 79 -15.82 5.80 -5.13
CA GLU A 79 -14.69 6.38 -5.85
C GLU A 79 -13.36 6.12 -5.15
N VAL A 80 -13.30 6.25 -3.81
CA VAL A 80 -12.09 5.96 -3.02
C VAL A 80 -11.74 4.48 -3.10
N ALA A 81 -12.74 3.60 -3.01
CA ALA A 81 -12.54 2.17 -3.17
C ALA A 81 -11.98 1.82 -4.56
N GLN A 82 -12.52 2.44 -5.60
CA GLN A 82 -12.10 2.22 -6.99
C GLN A 82 -10.64 2.65 -7.19
N VAL A 83 -10.29 3.89 -6.82
CA VAL A 83 -8.92 4.39 -7.01
C VAL A 83 -7.92 3.66 -6.11
N ALA A 84 -8.32 3.20 -4.92
CA ALA A 84 -7.48 2.36 -4.06
C ALA A 84 -7.20 0.99 -4.71
N GLN A 85 -8.21 0.40 -5.36
CA GLN A 85 -8.08 -0.88 -6.04
C GLN A 85 -7.24 -0.77 -7.32
N GLU A 86 -7.44 0.29 -8.10
CA GLU A 86 -6.58 0.60 -9.24
C GLU A 86 -5.15 0.85 -8.81
N LEU A 87 -4.94 1.58 -7.71
CA LEU A 87 -3.62 1.81 -7.13
C LEU A 87 -2.96 0.50 -6.71
N ALA A 88 -3.68 -0.38 -6.00
CA ALA A 88 -3.16 -1.68 -5.60
C ALA A 88 -2.81 -2.58 -6.80
N THR A 89 -3.59 -2.51 -7.87
CA THR A 89 -3.33 -3.25 -9.12
C THR A 89 -2.10 -2.69 -9.85
N ALA A 90 -1.98 -1.36 -9.93
CA ALA A 90 -0.81 -0.71 -10.51
C ALA A 90 0.45 -1.01 -9.69
N ALA A 91 0.34 -1.01 -8.36
CA ALA A 91 1.44 -1.34 -7.46
C ALA A 91 1.88 -2.79 -7.65
N GLN A 92 0.93 -3.71 -7.75
CA GLN A 92 1.25 -5.10 -8.06
C GLN A 92 1.98 -5.21 -9.41
N ALA A 93 1.52 -4.48 -10.43
CA ALA A 93 2.14 -4.49 -11.76
C ALA A 93 3.51 -3.76 -11.83
N GLU A 94 3.94 -3.07 -10.77
CA GLU A 94 5.20 -2.33 -10.73
C GLU A 94 6.40 -3.29 -10.67
N PRO A 95 7.27 -3.32 -11.70
CA PRO A 95 8.43 -4.21 -11.72
C PRO A 95 9.60 -3.70 -10.87
N ASN A 96 9.56 -2.48 -10.32
CA ASN A 96 10.67 -1.90 -9.55
C ASN A 96 10.94 -2.75 -8.28
N PRO A 97 12.14 -3.36 -8.15
CA PRO A 97 12.46 -4.21 -7.02
C PRO A 97 12.59 -3.41 -5.70
N ASN A 98 13.06 -2.17 -5.74
CA ASN A 98 13.13 -1.31 -4.55
C ASN A 98 11.74 -0.93 -4.06
N PHE A 99 10.80 -0.68 -4.98
CA PHE A 99 9.39 -0.47 -4.63
C PHE A 99 8.82 -1.70 -3.91
N ILE A 100 8.99 -2.89 -4.50
CA ILE A 100 8.50 -4.15 -3.92
C ILE A 100 9.13 -4.40 -2.54
N GLN A 101 10.44 -4.15 -2.38
CA GLN A 101 11.13 -4.30 -1.10
C GLN A 101 10.58 -3.36 -0.04
N LEU A 102 10.31 -2.10 -0.39
CA LEU A 102 9.71 -1.13 0.52
C LEU A 102 8.33 -1.60 0.98
N ILE A 103 7.47 -2.07 0.07
CA ILE A 103 6.17 -2.62 0.45
C ILE A 103 6.30 -3.81 1.40
N GLN A 104 7.23 -4.73 1.13
CA GLN A 104 7.46 -5.89 2.00
C GLN A 104 7.94 -5.47 3.39
N GLN A 105 8.87 -4.52 3.47
CA GLN A 105 9.36 -3.96 4.74
C GLN A 105 8.21 -3.32 5.53
N GLN A 106 7.27 -2.68 4.85
CA GLN A 106 6.10 -2.07 5.47
C GLN A 106 5.13 -3.11 6.01
N ALA A 107 4.93 -4.22 5.28
CA ALA A 107 4.20 -5.36 5.78
C ALA A 107 4.88 -6.01 7.01
N ASP A 108 6.22 -6.07 7.03
CA ASP A 108 6.98 -6.53 8.21
C ASP A 108 6.85 -5.58 9.41
N ASN A 109 6.87 -4.27 9.16
CA ASN A 109 6.61 -3.26 10.19
C ASN A 109 5.20 -3.44 10.77
N LEU A 110 4.20 -3.66 9.92
CA LEU A 110 2.83 -3.95 10.33
C LEU A 110 2.73 -5.23 11.18
N LYS A 111 3.45 -6.30 10.80
CA LYS A 111 3.56 -7.53 11.61
C LYS A 111 4.16 -7.29 12.99
N SER A 112 5.12 -6.37 13.05
CA SER A 112 5.88 -6.05 14.26
C SER A 112 5.15 -5.07 15.18
N GLN A 113 4.08 -4.41 14.70
CA GLN A 113 3.28 -3.52 15.52
C GLN A 113 2.48 -4.30 16.58
N PRO A 114 2.37 -3.76 17.81
CA PRO A 114 1.57 -4.39 18.85
C PRO A 114 0.13 -4.56 18.37
N GLN A 115 -0.36 -5.80 18.44
CA GLN A 115 -1.74 -6.11 18.07
C GLN A 115 -2.68 -5.31 18.97
N GLN A 116 -3.43 -4.37 18.40
CA GLN A 116 -4.43 -3.64 19.15
C GLN A 116 -5.63 -4.57 19.41
N PRO A 117 -6.05 -4.73 20.67
CA PRO A 117 -7.20 -5.57 21.01
C PRO A 117 -8.44 -5.05 20.27
N ASN A 118 -9.15 -5.95 19.58
CA ASN A 118 -10.38 -5.72 18.80
C ASN A 118 -10.24 -5.01 17.44
N THR A 119 -9.07 -5.02 16.81
CA THR A 119 -8.92 -4.54 15.42
C THR A 119 -8.15 -5.54 14.56
N ILE A 120 -8.08 -5.27 13.24
CA ILE A 120 -7.58 -6.12 12.15
C ILE A 120 -6.41 -7.02 12.57
N ASN A 121 -6.40 -8.28 12.12
CA ASN A 121 -5.26 -9.15 12.29
C ASN A 121 -4.08 -8.67 11.41
N ASN A 122 -3.25 -7.78 11.95
CA ASN A 122 -2.08 -7.20 11.28
C ASN A 122 -1.13 -8.24 10.69
N GLN A 123 -0.98 -9.40 11.35
CA GLN A 123 -0.19 -10.52 10.82
C GLN A 123 -0.80 -11.05 9.52
N LYS A 124 -2.09 -11.40 9.54
CA LYS A 124 -2.80 -11.88 8.35
C LYS A 124 -2.72 -10.86 7.22
N LEU A 125 -2.99 -9.58 7.52
CA LEU A 125 -2.97 -8.50 6.54
C LEU A 125 -1.59 -8.35 5.89
N ALA A 126 -0.52 -8.37 6.68
CA ALA A 126 0.83 -8.32 6.15
C ALA A 126 1.21 -9.53 5.30
N ASP A 127 0.78 -10.73 5.69
CA ASP A 127 0.93 -11.93 4.86
C ASP A 127 0.20 -11.78 3.52
N GLU A 128 -1.03 -11.26 3.52
CA GLU A 128 -1.77 -10.99 2.29
C GLU A 128 -1.08 -9.97 1.39
N ILE A 129 -0.59 -8.85 1.95
CA ILE A 129 0.20 -7.87 1.18
C ILE A 129 1.41 -8.58 0.55
N LYS A 130 2.20 -9.30 1.36
CA LYS A 130 3.36 -10.04 0.86
C LYS A 130 2.99 -11.01 -0.25
N ASN A 131 1.90 -11.75 -0.12
CA ASN A 131 1.44 -12.70 -1.13
C ASN A 131 1.09 -12.01 -2.47
N VAL A 132 0.48 -10.82 -2.43
CA VAL A 132 0.18 -10.05 -3.65
C VAL A 132 1.46 -9.65 -4.40
N PHE A 133 2.49 -9.24 -3.67
CA PHE A 133 3.77 -8.82 -4.28
C PHE A 133 4.74 -9.99 -4.55
N GLN A 134 4.62 -11.11 -3.83
CA GLN A 134 5.39 -12.34 -4.07
C GLN A 134 4.85 -13.13 -5.26
N GLY A 135 3.54 -13.09 -5.54
CA GLY A 135 2.95 -13.73 -6.71
C GLY A 135 3.44 -13.16 -8.06
N ASN A 136 4.10 -11.99 -8.03
CA ASN A 136 4.70 -11.33 -9.19
C ASN A 136 6.19 -11.62 -9.37
N ILE A 137 6.81 -12.45 -8.52
CA ILE A 137 8.09 -13.07 -8.89
C ILE A 137 7.76 -14.05 -10.00
N PHE A 138 8.06 -13.65 -11.23
CA PHE A 138 7.92 -14.43 -12.45
C PHE A 138 8.32 -15.89 -12.19
N ASN A 139 7.32 -16.74 -12.03
CA ASN A 139 7.44 -18.16 -12.28
C ASN A 139 7.43 -18.33 -13.81
N ALA A 140 8.34 -17.66 -14.52
CA ALA A 140 8.69 -18.07 -15.86
C ALA A 140 9.47 -19.38 -15.67
N PRO A 141 8.99 -20.53 -16.19
CA PRO A 141 9.89 -21.66 -16.34
C PRO A 141 11.03 -21.18 -17.23
N VAL A 142 12.24 -21.10 -16.67
CA VAL A 142 13.47 -21.06 -17.49
C VAL A 142 13.51 -22.40 -18.23
N THR A 143 12.87 -22.44 -19.40
CA THR A 143 13.04 -23.53 -20.35
C THR A 143 14.37 -23.28 -21.04
N PHE A 144 15.42 -23.94 -20.57
CA PHE A 144 16.63 -24.09 -21.36
C PHE A 144 16.30 -25.07 -22.50
N ASN A 145 16.37 -24.58 -23.74
CA ASN A 145 16.36 -25.38 -24.96
C ASN A 145 17.79 -25.52 -25.47
#